data_AF-A0A7S2XVW0-F1
#
_entry.id   AF-A0A7S2XVW0-F1
#
_cell.length_a   1.000
_cell.length_b   1.000
_cell.length_c   1.000
_cell.angle_alpha   90.00
_cell.angle_beta   90.00
_cell.angle_gamma   90.00
#
_symmetry.space_group_name_H-M   'P 1'
#
loop_
_entity.id
_entity.type
_entity.pdbx_description
1 polymer ?
#
loop_
_entity_poly.entity_id
_entity_poly.type
_entity_poly.pdbx_seq_one_letter_code
_entity_poly.pdbx_strand_id
1 'polypeptide(L)'
;IREPQVLSFREPTTGTNVKLIGAMHYNPRSVHLAETITRELGNNNELAAVVVESCEARWKKVGEQQPQGTFMYALLQNEMQSAAYVAEEFKVPVILGDQDIADTKEGIKNEFISIVEDALNPFKGGWKRMQQK
;
A
#
# COMPACT_ATOMS: atom_id res chain seq x y z
N ILE A 1 27.18 0.98 3.48
CA ILE A 1 26.08 0.31 2.75
C ILE A 1 24.83 0.56 3.60
N ARG A 2 23.71 1.04 3.01
CA ARG A 2 22.48 1.23 3.79
C ARG A 2 21.80 -0.13 3.93
N GLU A 3 21.44 -0.49 5.16
CA GLU A 3 20.73 -1.74 5.47
C GLU A 3 19.38 -1.81 4.75
N PRO A 4 18.90 -3.02 4.41
CA PRO A 4 17.54 -3.23 3.91
C PRO A 4 16.51 -2.61 4.87
N GLN A 5 15.52 -1.91 4.32
CA GLN A 5 14.45 -1.26 5.10
C GLN A 5 13.41 -2.30 5.55
N VAL A 6 13.82 -3.27 6.37
CA VAL A 6 12.95 -4.36 6.83
C VAL A 6 12.83 -4.29 8.34
N LEU A 7 11.61 -4.11 8.83
CA LEU A 7 11.30 -4.16 10.26
C LEU A 7 10.64 -5.50 10.57
N SER A 8 11.25 -6.27 11.46
CA SER A 8 10.64 -7.48 12.01
C SER A 8 10.11 -7.17 13.40
N PHE A 9 8.84 -7.48 13.65
CA PHE A 9 8.23 -7.31 14.98
C PHE A 9 7.17 -8.38 15.23
N ARG A 10 6.75 -8.51 16.48
CA ARG A 10 5.65 -9.37 16.88
C ARG A 10 4.45 -8.50 17.21
N GLU A 11 3.33 -8.71 16.52
CA GLU A 11 2.10 -7.96 16.78
C GLU A 11 1.59 -8.35 18.18
N PRO A 12 1.37 -7.38 19.09
CA PRO A 12 1.17 -7.66 20.51
C PRO A 12 -0.16 -8.35 20.84
N THR A 13 -1.20 -8.19 20.02
CA THR A 13 -2.55 -8.70 20.27
C THR A 13 -2.67 -10.18 19.90
N THR A 14 -2.16 -10.54 18.74
CA THR A 14 -2.24 -11.88 18.12
C THR A 14 -0.97 -12.70 18.37
N GLY A 15 0.14 -12.04 18.69
CA GLY A 15 1.44 -12.68 18.78
C GLY A 15 2.04 -13.08 17.43
N THR A 16 1.48 -12.60 16.31
CA THR A 16 1.92 -12.92 14.94
C THR A 16 3.25 -12.25 14.63
N ASN A 17 4.17 -12.98 14.00
CA ASN A 17 5.41 -12.38 13.49
C ASN A 17 5.12 -11.63 12.19
N VAL A 18 5.53 -10.37 12.13
CA VAL A 18 5.32 -9.48 10.99
C VAL A 18 6.68 -9.01 10.47
N LYS A 19 6.87 -9.10 9.15
CA LYS A 19 7.95 -8.42 8.43
C LYS A 19 7.36 -7.29 7.59
N LEU A 20 7.67 -6.05 7.97
CA LEU A 20 7.34 -4.87 7.20
C LEU A 20 8.50 -4.51 6.27
N ILE A 21 8.21 -4.42 4.97
CA ILE A 21 9.21 -4.14 3.94
C ILE A 21 8.98 -2.72 3.43
N GLY A 22 9.86 -1.80 3.81
CA GLY A 22 9.89 -0.44 3.28
C GLY A 22 10.38 -0.47 1.84
N ALA A 23 9.55 0.04 0.93
CA ALA A 23 9.81 0.07 -0.49
C ALA A 23 9.76 1.50 -1.05
N MET A 24 10.63 1.78 -2.03
CA MET A 24 10.44 2.89 -2.94
C MET A 24 9.78 2.33 -4.19
N HIS A 25 8.62 2.85 -4.61
CA HIS A 25 7.88 2.28 -5.73
C HIS A 25 8.69 2.19 -7.04
N TYR A 26 8.56 1.05 -7.72
CA TYR A 26 9.22 0.73 -8.99
C TYR A 26 10.76 0.74 -8.89
N ASN A 27 11.31 0.63 -7.68
CA ASN A 27 12.75 0.57 -7.49
C ASN A 27 13.21 -0.89 -7.61
N PRO A 28 14.10 -1.25 -8.55
CA PRO A 28 14.51 -2.63 -8.74
C PRO A 28 15.08 -3.30 -7.48
N ARG A 29 15.73 -2.54 -6.59
CA ARG A 29 16.21 -3.10 -5.31
C ARG A 29 15.08 -3.36 -4.34
N SER A 30 14.08 -2.49 -4.29
CA SER A 30 12.89 -2.72 -3.47
C SER A 30 12.07 -3.90 -3.99
N VAL A 31 11.97 -4.05 -5.32
CA VAL A 31 11.30 -5.20 -5.96
C VAL A 31 12.01 -6.50 -5.59
N HIS A 32 13.33 -6.53 -5.76
CA HIS A 32 14.14 -7.70 -5.42
C HIS A 32 14.10 -8.03 -3.92
N LEU A 33 14.13 -7.01 -3.05
CA LEU A 33 14.03 -7.20 -1.60
C LEU A 33 12.68 -7.81 -1.21
N ALA A 34 11.58 -7.29 -1.76
CA ALA A 34 10.24 -7.81 -1.52
C ALA A 34 10.13 -9.28 -1.96
N GLU A 35 10.57 -9.58 -3.18
CA GLU A 35 10.57 -10.95 -3.70
C GLU A 35 11.38 -11.90 -2.82
N THR A 36 12.61 -11.50 -2.46
CA THR A 36 13.56 -12.34 -1.73
C THR A 36 13.02 -12.70 -0.36
N ILE A 37 12.54 -11.72 0.41
CA ILE A 37 12.01 -11.95 1.76
C ILE A 37 10.75 -12.81 1.72
N THR A 38 9.83 -12.51 0.80
CA THR A 38 8.60 -13.31 0.67
C THR A 38 8.93 -14.75 0.28
N ARG A 39 9.91 -14.95 -0.61
CA ARG A 39 10.33 -16.29 -1.07
C ARG A 39 11.08 -17.05 0.01
N GLU A 40 11.93 -16.39 0.77
CA GLU A 40 12.60 -16.97 1.96
C GLU A 40 11.58 -17.44 3.00
N LEU A 41 10.59 -16.60 3.33
CA LEU A 41 9.51 -16.98 4.26
C LEU A 41 8.68 -18.14 3.70
N GLY A 42 8.36 -18.13 2.41
CA GLY A 42 7.61 -19.21 1.75
C GLY A 42 8.37 -20.53 1.78
N ASN A 43 9.66 -20.52 1.43
CA ASN A 43 10.54 -21.70 1.48
C ASN A 43 10.67 -22.29 2.88
N ASN A 44 10.68 -21.44 3.91
CA ASN A 44 10.75 -21.86 5.31
C ASN A 44 9.39 -22.28 5.89
N ASN A 45 8.31 -22.22 5.10
CA ASN A 45 6.93 -22.46 5.55
C ASN A 45 6.52 -21.52 6.71
N GLU A 46 7.05 -20.29 6.70
CA GLU A 46 6.78 -19.22 7.68
C GLU A 46 5.88 -18.10 7.11
N LEU A 47 5.63 -18.12 5.79
CA LEU A 47 4.74 -17.16 5.13
C LEU A 47 3.28 -17.58 5.32
N ALA A 48 2.49 -16.77 6.04
CA ALA A 48 1.06 -17.03 6.24
C ALA A 48 0.16 -16.18 5.33
N ALA A 49 0.57 -14.96 5.01
CA ALA A 49 -0.14 -14.04 4.14
C ALA A 49 0.82 -12.94 3.65
N VAL A 50 0.46 -12.29 2.54
CA VAL A 50 1.11 -11.05 2.08
C VAL A 50 0.09 -9.93 2.12
N VAL A 51 0.39 -8.87 2.86
CA VAL A 51 -0.43 -7.65 2.88
C VAL A 51 0.25 -6.60 2.01
N VAL A 52 -0.47 -6.08 1.01
CA VAL A 52 0.04 -5.04 0.10
C VAL A 52 -0.61 -3.69 0.39
N GLU A 53 0.15 -2.61 0.24
CA GLU A 53 -0.31 -1.22 0.39
C GLU A 53 -1.12 -0.78 -0.84
N SER A 54 -2.25 -1.44 -1.04
CA SER A 54 -3.18 -1.14 -2.13
C SER A 54 -4.61 -1.44 -1.70
N CYS A 55 -5.57 -0.87 -2.42
CA CYS A 55 -7.00 -1.09 -2.25
C CYS A 55 -7.59 -1.72 -3.51
N GLU A 56 -8.82 -2.24 -3.44
CA GLU A 56 -9.43 -2.98 -4.56
C GLU A 56 -9.42 -2.21 -5.88
N ALA A 57 -9.82 -0.94 -5.83
CA ALA A 57 -9.91 -0.10 -7.02
C ALA A 57 -8.53 0.11 -7.67
N ARG A 58 -7.47 0.25 -6.87
CA ARG A 58 -6.10 0.41 -7.35
C ARG A 58 -5.54 -0.92 -7.86
N TRP A 59 -5.79 -2.01 -7.13
CA TRP A 59 -5.33 -3.35 -7.50
C TRP A 59 -5.94 -3.87 -8.80
N LYS A 60 -7.26 -3.69 -9.00
CA LYS A 60 -7.94 -4.07 -10.25
C LYS A 60 -7.37 -3.34 -11.46
N LYS A 61 -7.14 -2.03 -11.35
CA LYS A 61 -6.51 -1.23 -12.42
C LYS A 61 -5.12 -1.73 -12.77
N VAL A 62 -4.33 -2.09 -11.76
CA VAL A 62 -2.99 -2.65 -11.97
C VAL A 62 -3.07 -3.97 -12.73
N GLY A 63 -3.98 -4.88 -12.35
CA GLY A 63 -4.20 -6.15 -13.07
C GLY A 63 -4.74 -5.99 -14.49
N GLU A 64 -5.63 -5.02 -14.72
CA GLU A 64 -6.18 -4.70 -16.05
C GLU A 64 -5.13 -4.07 -16.97
N GLN A 65 -4.25 -3.22 -16.43
CA GLN A 65 -3.23 -2.52 -17.23
C GLN A 65 -1.96 -3.34 -17.44
N GLN A 66 -1.72 -4.36 -16.61
CA GLN A 66 -0.49 -5.15 -16.62
C GLN A 66 -0.78 -6.66 -16.49
N PRO A 67 -1.41 -7.29 -17.50
CA PRO A 67 -1.62 -8.72 -17.47
C PRO A 67 -0.28 -9.47 -17.44
N GLN A 68 -0.24 -10.54 -16.64
CA GLN A 68 0.94 -11.40 -16.48
C GLN A 68 1.50 -11.84 -17.84
N GLY A 69 2.83 -11.82 -17.99
CA GLY A 69 3.52 -12.25 -19.22
C GLY A 69 3.69 -11.17 -20.29
N THR A 70 3.25 -9.94 -20.05
CA THR A 70 3.51 -8.82 -20.97
C THR A 70 4.86 -8.14 -20.69
N PHE A 71 5.46 -7.54 -21.73
CA PHE A 71 6.69 -6.75 -21.58
C PHE A 71 6.51 -5.57 -20.63
N MET A 72 5.32 -4.93 -20.65
CA MET A 72 4.98 -3.83 -19.74
C MET A 72 4.92 -4.28 -18.28
N TYR A 73 4.44 -5.49 -18.04
CA TYR A 73 4.43 -6.12 -16.72
C TYR A 73 5.85 -6.37 -16.19
N ALA A 74 6.80 -6.80 -17.04
CA ALA A 74 8.21 -6.95 -16.65
C ALA A 74 8.93 -5.60 -16.43
N LEU A 75 8.54 -4.55 -17.17
CA LEU A 75 9.16 -3.21 -17.08
C LEU A 75 8.64 -2.37 -15.91
N LEU A 76 7.35 -2.54 -15.56
CA LEU A 76 6.66 -1.78 -14.51
C LEU A 76 6.37 -2.63 -13.27
N GLN A 77 7.04 -3.77 -13.13
CA GLN A 77 6.88 -4.64 -11.98
C GLN A 77 7.18 -3.85 -10.71
N ASN A 78 6.16 -3.70 -9.86
CA ASN A 78 6.33 -3.06 -8.56
C ASN A 78 6.50 -4.11 -7.45
N GLU A 79 6.86 -3.62 -6.28
CA GLU A 79 7.23 -4.42 -5.11
C GLU A 79 6.06 -5.27 -4.61
N MET A 80 4.86 -4.70 -4.64
CA MET A 80 3.63 -5.35 -4.20
C MET A 80 3.24 -6.50 -5.12
N GLN A 81 3.34 -6.28 -6.43
CA GLN A 81 3.17 -7.29 -7.45
C GLN A 81 4.15 -8.45 -7.23
N SER A 82 5.45 -8.16 -7.12
CA SER A 82 6.47 -9.19 -6.91
C SER A 82 6.20 -10.05 -5.68
N ALA A 83 5.87 -9.42 -4.54
CA ALA A 83 5.49 -10.16 -3.33
C ALA A 83 4.20 -10.97 -3.51
N ALA A 84 3.20 -10.44 -4.22
CA ALA A 84 1.95 -11.14 -4.49
C ALA A 84 2.15 -12.38 -5.38
N TYR A 85 3.05 -12.33 -6.37
CA TYR A 85 3.35 -13.52 -7.19
C TYR A 85 3.96 -14.64 -6.37
N VAL A 86 4.91 -14.31 -5.51
CA VAL A 86 5.49 -15.29 -4.61
C VAL A 86 4.42 -15.85 -3.67
N ALA A 87 3.51 -15.01 -3.17
CA ALA A 87 2.37 -15.45 -2.36
C ALA A 87 1.49 -16.48 -3.10
N GLU A 88 1.19 -16.23 -4.38
CA GLU A 88 0.44 -17.15 -5.24
C GLU A 88 1.17 -18.49 -5.44
N GLU A 89 2.49 -18.47 -5.66
CA GLU A 89 3.31 -19.69 -5.79
C GLU A 89 3.20 -20.58 -4.54
N PHE A 90 3.23 -19.98 -3.35
CA PHE A 90 3.07 -20.68 -2.07
C PHE A 90 1.61 -20.89 -1.64
N LYS A 91 0.64 -20.48 -2.47
CA LYS A 91 -0.82 -20.59 -2.20
C LYS A 91 -1.27 -19.92 -0.90
N VAL A 92 -0.61 -18.84 -0.52
CA VAL A 92 -0.99 -18.02 0.64
C VAL A 92 -1.82 -16.82 0.19
N PRO A 93 -2.74 -16.31 1.03
CA PRO A 93 -3.58 -15.18 0.66
C PRO A 93 -2.78 -13.89 0.48
N VAL A 94 -3.17 -13.12 -0.55
CA VAL A 94 -2.79 -11.71 -0.73
C VAL A 94 -3.93 -10.84 -0.23
N ILE A 95 -3.64 -9.95 0.71
CA ILE A 95 -4.60 -9.07 1.38
C ILE A 95 -4.29 -7.62 1.00
N LEU A 96 -5.33 -6.87 0.65
CA LEU A 96 -5.24 -5.44 0.33
C LEU A 96 -5.37 -4.65 1.64
N GLY A 97 -4.29 -3.97 2.04
CA GLY A 97 -4.19 -3.30 3.34
C GLY A 97 -4.47 -1.80 3.33
N ASP A 98 -4.69 -1.19 2.16
CA ASP A 98 -4.98 0.24 2.05
C ASP A 98 -6.49 0.53 2.06
N GLN A 99 -6.87 1.73 2.51
CA GLN A 99 -8.26 2.16 2.52
C GLN A 99 -8.80 2.31 1.09
N ASP A 100 -10.10 2.06 0.90
CA ASP A 100 -10.71 2.31 -0.41
C ASP A 100 -10.65 3.81 -0.73
N ILE A 101 -10.21 4.11 -1.96
CA ILE A 101 -10.16 5.47 -2.48
C ILE A 101 -11.55 6.09 -2.60
N ALA A 102 -12.62 5.27 -2.65
CA ALA A 102 -14.00 5.73 -2.57
C ALA A 102 -14.28 6.45 -1.24
N ASP A 103 -13.83 5.89 -0.12
CA ASP A 103 -13.99 6.48 1.21
C ASP A 103 -13.15 7.75 1.36
N THR A 104 -11.95 7.77 0.76
CA THR A 104 -11.09 8.97 0.72
C THR A 104 -11.71 10.11 -0.09
N LYS A 105 -12.43 9.81 -1.17
CA LYS A 105 -13.10 10.83 -2.00
C LYS A 105 -14.25 11.51 -1.28
N GLU A 106 -14.98 10.82 -0.41
CA GLU A 106 -16.01 11.46 0.42
C GLU A 106 -15.36 12.44 1.41
N GLY A 107 -14.23 12.06 2.02
CA GLY A 107 -13.42 12.96 2.84
C GLY A 107 -12.96 14.21 2.07
N ILE A 108 -12.38 14.04 0.89
CA ILE A 108 -11.92 15.15 0.03
C ILE A 108 -13.08 16.01 -0.46
N LYS A 109 -14.23 15.41 -0.80
CA LYS A 109 -15.42 16.15 -1.25
C LYS A 109 -16.01 16.98 -0.11
N ASN A 110 -16.08 16.42 1.09
CA ASN A 110 -16.54 17.14 2.28
C ASN A 110 -15.58 18.29 2.62
N GLU A 111 -14.28 18.08 2.48
CA GLU A 111 -13.27 19.11 2.67
C GLU A 111 -13.36 20.21 1.59
N PHE A 112 -13.56 19.84 0.31
CA PHE A 112 -13.80 20.79 -0.78
C PHE A 112 -15.09 21.59 -0.61
N ILE A 113 -16.19 20.95 -0.19
CA ILE A 113 -17.44 21.65 0.13
C ILE A 113 -17.20 22.63 1.26
N SER A 114 -16.47 22.23 2.30
CA SER A 114 -16.15 23.13 3.43
C SER A 114 -15.27 24.31 3.00
N ILE A 115 -14.32 24.12 2.07
CA ILE A 115 -13.49 25.18 1.50
C ILE A 115 -14.34 26.15 0.67
N VAL A 116 -15.26 25.63 -0.15
CA VAL A 116 -16.16 26.46 -0.97
C VAL A 116 -17.15 27.21 -0.09
N GLU A 117 -17.70 26.57 0.94
CA GLU A 117 -18.58 27.21 1.92
C GLU A 117 -17.85 28.29 2.72
N ASP A 118 -16.60 28.06 3.13
CA ASP A 118 -15.77 29.04 3.82
C ASP A 118 -15.35 30.20 2.89
N ALA A 119 -15.11 29.94 1.60
CA ALA A 119 -14.83 30.96 0.59
C ALA A 119 -16.06 31.83 0.27
N LEU A 120 -17.26 31.24 0.29
CA LEU A 120 -18.52 31.94 0.03
C LEU A 120 -19.09 32.64 1.28
N ASN A 121 -18.70 32.22 2.48
CA ASN A 121 -19.11 32.83 3.75
C ASN A 121 -17.92 33.22 4.64
N PRO A 122 -17.02 34.12 4.18
CA PRO A 122 -15.78 34.44 4.89
C PRO A 122 -15.99 35.03 6.29
N PHE A 123 -17.12 35.72 6.51
CA PHE A 123 -17.41 36.43 7.77
C PHE A 123 -18.21 35.64 8.82
N LYS A 124 -18.64 34.39 8.53
CA LYS A 124 -19.44 33.57 9.48
C LYS A 124 -18.67 32.45 10.20
N GLY A 125 -17.37 32.26 9.95
CA GLY A 125 -16.60 31.26 10.72
C GLY A 125 -15.16 31.01 10.30
N GLY A 126 -14.81 31.16 9.02
CA GLY A 126 -13.48 30.78 8.49
C GLY A 126 -12.30 31.53 9.12
N TRP A 127 -12.42 32.84 9.33
CA TRP A 127 -11.33 33.67 9.87
C TRP A 127 -11.16 33.56 11.40
N LYS A 128 -12.20 33.15 12.13
CA LYS A 128 -12.12 32.92 13.59
C LYS A 128 -11.27 31.69 13.93
N ARG A 129 -11.25 30.68 13.05
CA ARG A 129 -10.41 29.47 13.22
C ARG A 129 -8.92 29.74 12.98
N MET A 130 -8.57 30.71 12.15
CA MET A 130 -7.17 31.10 11.90
C MET A 130 -6.56 31.94 13.04
N GLN A 131 -7.39 32.50 13.94
CA GLN A 131 -6.93 33.33 15.07
C GLN A 131 -6.73 32.56 16.38
N GLN A 132 -6.99 31.25 16.42
CA GLN A 132 -6.74 30.39 17.60
C GLN A 132 -5.53 29.45 17.41
N LYS A 133 -4.50 29.91 16.68
CA LYS A 133 -3.16 29.32 16.75
C LYS A 133 -2.30 30.10 17.72
#